data_AF-A0A7Y6N9D1-F1
#
_entry.id   AF-A0A7Y6N9D1-F1
#
_cell.length_a   1.000
_cell.length_b   1.000
_cell.length_c   1.000
_cell.angle_alpha   90.00
_cell.angle_beta   90.00
_cell.angle_gamma   90.00
#
_symmetry.space_group_name_H-M   'P 1'
#
loop_
_entity.id
_entity.type
_entity.pdbx_description
1 polymer ?
#
loop_
_entity_poly.entity_id
_entity_poly.type
_entity_poly.pdbx_seq_one_letter_code
_entity_poly.pdbx_strand_id
1 'polypeptide(L)'
;MSFAQIIIYSVTLLAVAAIFLFFRKMYRNLIRKIMFPKKVLEEEWEEGRKFNELYQKDKQRELIKRQEILRDGQKDIQIYKEDPEVVDIAKPIGKWTQMVMHSGGLMQRLAQLVKREGGKKGFWELFIKAQASIQGKHKGKGR
;
A
#
# COMPACT_ATOMS: atom_id res chain seq x y z
N MET A 1 -62.61 5.03 31.07
CA MET A 1 -61.18 4.70 30.86
C MET A 1 -60.35 5.78 31.50
N SER A 2 -59.30 5.41 32.24
CA SER A 2 -58.40 6.39 32.86
C SER A 2 -57.50 7.03 31.79
N PHE A 3 -57.17 8.31 31.95
CA PHE A 3 -56.27 9.05 31.05
C PHE A 3 -54.92 8.33 30.83
N ALA A 4 -54.44 7.64 31.87
CA ALA A 4 -53.23 6.81 31.80
C ALA A 4 -53.36 5.64 30.80
N GLN A 5 -54.54 5.03 30.69
CA GLN A 5 -54.77 3.93 29.75
C GLN A 5 -54.71 4.43 28.30
N ILE A 6 -55.24 5.63 28.03
CA ILE A 6 -55.22 6.24 26.69
C ILE A 6 -53.77 6.49 26.24
N ILE A 7 -52.91 6.98 27.14
CA ILE A 7 -51.49 7.20 26.85
C ILE A 7 -50.76 5.87 26.59
N ILE A 8 -51.03 4.84 27.39
CA ILE A 8 -50.40 3.53 27.19
C ILE A 8 -50.81 2.92 25.84
N TYR A 9 -52.09 3.01 25.48
CA TYR A 9 -52.57 2.52 24.18
C TYR A 9 -52.02 3.32 23.00
N SER A 10 -51.85 4.64 23.12
CA SER A 10 -51.27 5.44 22.03
C SER A 10 -49.79 5.13 21.79
N VAL A 11 -49.01 4.96 22.87
CA VAL A 11 -47.58 4.60 22.78
C VAL A 11 -47.41 3.19 22.20
N THR A 12 -48.21 2.23 22.65
CA THR A 12 -48.15 0.85 22.11
C THR A 12 -48.55 0.79 20.64
N LEU A 13 -49.58 1.53 20.22
CA LEU A 13 -49.96 1.62 18.81
C LEU A 13 -48.85 2.22 17.93
N LEU A 14 -48.19 3.28 18.41
CA LEU A 14 -47.06 3.89 17.71
C LEU A 14 -45.86 2.94 17.60
N ALA A 15 -45.56 2.19 18.66
CA ALA A 15 -44.49 1.19 18.64
C ALA A 15 -44.77 0.09 17.60
N VAL A 16 -46.00 -0.44 17.57
CA VAL A 16 -46.42 -1.44 16.58
C VAL A 16 -46.35 -0.89 15.16
N ALA A 17 -46.79 0.35 14.95
CA ALA A 17 -46.71 1.00 13.63
C ALA A 17 -45.26 1.20 13.17
N ALA A 18 -44.36 1.62 14.06
CA ALA A 18 -42.94 1.78 13.76
C ALA A 18 -42.29 0.44 13.37
N ILE A 19 -42.57 -0.61 14.13
CA ILE A 19 -42.11 -1.97 13.86
C ILE A 19 -42.64 -2.46 12.50
N PHE A 20 -43.92 -2.26 12.23
CA PHE A 20 -44.54 -2.65 10.95
C PHE A 20 -43.90 -1.93 9.75
N LEU A 21 -43.63 -0.63 9.86
CA LEU A 21 -42.97 0.13 8.80
C LEU A 21 -41.52 -0.32 8.59
N PHE A 22 -40.81 -0.64 9.67
CA PHE A 22 -39.45 -1.17 9.59
C PHE A 22 -39.41 -2.51 8.84
N PHE A 23 -40.30 -3.44 9.21
CA PHE A 23 -40.42 -4.71 8.51
C PHE A 23 -40.85 -4.53 7.05
N ARG A 24 -41.82 -3.65 6.76
CA ARG A 24 -42.24 -3.35 5.38
C ARG A 24 -41.08 -2.90 4.50
N LYS A 25 -40.16 -2.07 5.04
CA LYS A 25 -38.95 -1.64 4.33
C LYS A 25 -38.01 -2.82 4.03
N MET A 26 -37.77 -3.69 5.01
CA MET A 26 -36.94 -4.89 4.81
C MET A 26 -37.57 -5.87 3.81
N TYR A 27 -38.85 -6.18 3.95
CA TYR A 27 -39.55 -7.09 3.03
C TYR A 27 -39.53 -6.57 1.59
N ARG A 28 -39.68 -5.27 1.36
CA ARG A 28 -39.61 -4.69 0.01
C ARG A 28 -38.23 -4.88 -0.63
N ASN A 29 -37.16 -4.77 0.15
CA ASN A 29 -35.79 -4.99 -0.34
C ASN A 29 -35.54 -6.48 -0.66
N LEU A 30 -36.00 -7.38 0.21
CA LEU A 30 -35.91 -8.83 -0.02
C LEU A 30 -36.71 -9.25 -1.26
N ILE A 31 -37.94 -8.77 -1.40
CA ILE A 31 -38.78 -9.05 -2.57
C ILE A 31 -38.16 -8.48 -3.84
N ARG A 32 -37.58 -7.27 -3.82
CA ARG A 32 -36.90 -6.69 -4.99
C ARG A 32 -35.71 -7.54 -5.43
N LYS A 33 -34.93 -8.09 -4.48
CA LYS A 33 -33.80 -8.98 -4.75
C LYS A 33 -34.24 -10.34 -5.33
N ILE A 34 -35.38 -10.88 -4.88
CA ILE A 34 -35.92 -12.18 -5.35
C ILE A 34 -36.66 -12.03 -6.69
N MET A 35 -37.45 -10.97 -6.86
CA MET A 35 -38.30 -10.74 -8.05
C MET A 35 -37.52 -10.15 -9.23
N PHE A 36 -36.50 -9.33 -8.97
CA PHE A 36 -35.67 -8.71 -10.01
C PHE A 36 -34.17 -8.91 -9.76
N PRO A 37 -33.70 -10.17 -9.67
CA PRO A 37 -32.29 -10.46 -9.37
C PRO A 37 -31.36 -9.86 -10.42
N LYS A 38 -31.76 -9.87 -11.70
CA LYS A 38 -30.97 -9.32 -12.80
C LYS A 38 -30.74 -7.82 -12.67
N LYS A 39 -31.78 -7.04 -12.32
CA LYS A 39 -31.67 -5.57 -12.17
C LYS A 39 -30.83 -5.18 -10.95
N VAL A 40 -30.99 -5.89 -9.84
CA VAL A 40 -30.20 -5.64 -8.61
C VAL A 40 -28.72 -6.00 -8.83
N LEU A 41 -28.45 -7.11 -9.53
CA LEU A 41 -27.09 -7.50 -9.88
C LEU A 41 -26.41 -6.48 -10.80
N GLU A 42 -27.16 -5.92 -11.76
CA GLU A 42 -26.66 -4.91 -12.70
C GLU A 42 -26.38 -3.57 -12.00
N GLU A 43 -27.27 -3.13 -11.08
CA GLU A 43 -27.04 -1.98 -10.20
C GLU A 43 -25.79 -2.17 -9.31
N GLU A 44 -25.64 -3.32 -8.63
CA GLU A 44 -24.46 -3.65 -7.81
C GLU A 44 -23.16 -3.68 -8.67
N TRP A 45 -23.24 -4.17 -9.91
CA TRP A 45 -22.10 -4.24 -10.82
C TRP A 45 -21.68 -2.85 -11.34
N GLU A 46 -22.63 -1.96 -11.59
CA GLU A 46 -22.34 -0.56 -11.94
C GLU A 46 -21.76 0.23 -10.77
N GLU A 47 -22.27 0.05 -9.55
CA GLU A 47 -21.70 0.65 -8.35
C GLU A 47 -20.27 0.15 -8.11
N GLY A 48 -20.03 -1.16 -8.29
CA GLY A 48 -18.69 -1.75 -8.21
C GLY A 48 -17.72 -1.16 -9.25
N ARG A 49 -18.17 -0.93 -10.49
CA ARG A 49 -17.36 -0.24 -11.52
C ARG A 49 -17.01 1.19 -11.11
N LYS A 50 -18.00 1.98 -10.68
CA LYS A 50 -17.77 3.36 -10.22
C LYS A 50 -16.80 3.42 -9.04
N PHE A 51 -16.92 2.50 -8.08
CA PHE A 51 -16.02 2.41 -6.94
C PHE A 51 -14.59 2.06 -7.38
N ASN A 52 -14.43 1.11 -8.30
CA ASN A 52 -13.12 0.74 -8.83
C ASN A 52 -12.45 1.90 -9.60
N GLU A 53 -13.23 2.65 -10.40
CA GLU A 53 -12.74 3.85 -11.08
C GLU A 53 -12.26 4.93 -10.10
N LEU A 54 -13.03 5.17 -9.04
CA LEU A 54 -12.65 6.10 -7.95
C LEU A 54 -11.36 5.64 -7.27
N TYR A 55 -11.28 4.37 -6.89
CA TYR A 55 -10.08 3.79 -6.27
C TYR A 55 -8.84 3.95 -7.17
N GLN A 56 -8.97 3.68 -8.47
CA GLN A 56 -7.85 3.85 -9.40
C GLN A 56 -7.42 5.31 -9.52
N LYS A 57 -8.37 6.26 -9.56
CA LYS A 57 -8.05 7.70 -9.58
C LYS A 57 -7.33 8.14 -8.31
N ASP A 58 -7.77 7.69 -7.15
CA ASP A 58 -7.14 8.03 -5.87
C ASP A 58 -5.73 7.45 -5.78
N LYS A 59 -5.54 6.20 -6.22
CA LYS A 59 -4.22 5.56 -6.29
C LYS A 59 -3.25 6.33 -7.20
N GLN A 60 -3.72 6.79 -8.37
CA GLN A 60 -2.90 7.62 -9.27
C GLN A 60 -2.54 8.97 -8.62
N ARG A 61 -3.49 9.60 -7.92
CA ARG A 61 -3.26 10.86 -7.21
C ARG A 61 -2.22 10.70 -6.10
N GLU A 62 -2.25 9.60 -5.35
CA GLU A 62 -1.24 9.30 -4.33
C GLU A 62 0.15 9.11 -4.93
N LEU A 63 0.26 8.43 -6.08
CA LEU A 63 1.53 8.26 -6.77
C LEU A 63 2.13 9.61 -7.22
N ILE A 64 1.30 10.50 -7.76
CA ILE A 64 1.72 11.85 -8.16
C ILE A 64 2.20 12.64 -6.92
N LYS A 65 1.43 12.63 -5.82
CA LYS A 65 1.84 13.28 -4.56
C LYS A 65 3.17 12.75 -4.04
N ARG A 66 3.39 11.44 -4.08
CA ARG A 66 4.68 10.85 -3.69
C ARG A 66 5.82 11.34 -4.57
N GLN A 67 5.61 11.44 -5.88
CA GLN A 67 6.61 11.97 -6.79
C GLN A 67 6.90 13.46 -6.53
N GLU A 68 5.88 14.27 -6.26
CA GLU A 68 6.04 15.68 -5.90
C GLU A 68 6.85 15.84 -4.60
N ILE A 69 6.53 15.07 -3.55
CA ILE A 69 7.29 15.08 -2.29
C ILE A 69 8.75 14.69 -2.52
N LEU A 70 9.02 13.68 -3.35
CA LEU A 70 10.40 13.28 -3.70
C LEU A 70 11.12 14.38 -4.49
N ARG A 71 10.40 15.09 -5.38
CA ARG A 71 10.96 16.17 -6.20
C ARG A 71 11.26 17.41 -5.38
N ASP A 72 10.42 17.75 -4.41
CA ASP A 72 10.66 18.85 -3.48
C ASP A 72 11.75 18.49 -2.46
N GLY A 73 11.78 17.25 -1.96
CA GLY A 73 12.86 16.75 -1.13
C GLY A 73 14.22 16.76 -1.83
N GLN A 74 14.28 16.61 -3.16
CA GLN A 74 15.52 16.69 -3.93
C GLN A 74 16.06 18.10 -4.15
N LYS A 75 15.26 19.16 -4.00
CA LYS A 75 15.73 20.55 -4.21
C LYS A 75 16.70 21.03 -3.13
N ASP A 76 16.62 20.45 -1.92
CA ASP A 76 17.43 20.83 -0.76
C ASP A 76 18.52 19.82 -0.39
N ILE A 77 18.65 18.70 -1.12
CA ILE A 77 19.77 17.78 -0.91
C ILE A 77 20.99 18.40 -1.56
N GLN A 78 21.77 19.16 -0.77
CA GLN A 78 23.17 19.40 -1.08
C GLN A 78 23.82 18.03 -1.30
N ILE A 79 24.09 17.71 -2.57
CA ILE A 79 24.79 16.49 -2.96
C ILE A 79 26.18 16.64 -2.35
N TYR A 80 26.39 16.01 -1.19
CA TYR A 80 27.72 15.84 -0.60
C TYR A 80 28.56 15.11 -1.65
N LYS A 81 29.41 15.85 -2.35
CA LYS A 81 30.45 15.29 -3.22
C LYS A 81 31.55 14.77 -2.30
N GLU A 82 31.26 13.68 -1.61
CA GLU A 82 32.35 12.83 -1.14
C GLU A 82 32.87 12.14 -2.39
N ASP A 83 34.15 12.30 -2.69
CA ASP A 83 34.89 11.41 -3.57
C ASP A 83 35.43 10.29 -2.67
N PRO A 84 34.65 9.24 -2.34
CA PRO A 84 35.13 8.18 -1.47
C PRO A 84 36.27 7.43 -2.16
N GLU A 85 37.48 7.56 -1.62
CA GLU A 85 38.61 6.73 -1.99
C GLU A 85 38.60 5.44 -1.16
N VAL A 86 38.68 4.29 -1.83
CA VAL A 86 38.77 3.00 -1.14
C VAL A 86 40.21 2.77 -0.70
N VAL A 87 40.48 3.05 0.58
CA VAL A 87 41.81 2.87 1.19
C VAL A 87 42.12 1.37 1.41
N ASP A 88 41.18 0.62 1.99
CA ASP A 88 41.34 -0.82 2.23
C ASP A 88 39.98 -1.52 2.44
N ILE A 89 39.94 -2.84 2.29
CA ILE A 89 38.78 -3.69 2.63
C ILE A 89 39.13 -4.49 3.89
N ALA A 90 38.66 -4.02 5.04
CA ALA A 90 38.86 -4.71 6.30
C ALA A 90 38.21 -6.11 6.30
N LYS A 91 38.89 -7.07 6.95
CA LYS A 91 38.32 -8.41 7.16
C LYS A 91 37.13 -8.32 8.13
N PRO A 92 35.97 -8.92 7.79
CA PRO A 92 34.82 -8.90 8.68
C PRO A 92 35.10 -9.67 9.98
N ILE A 93 34.85 -9.03 11.11
CA ILE A 93 35.01 -9.61 12.45
C ILE A 93 33.64 -10.07 12.96
N GLY A 94 33.55 -11.33 13.39
CA GLY A 94 32.34 -11.94 13.92
C GLY A 94 31.53 -12.75 12.91
N LYS A 95 30.80 -13.77 13.42
CA LYS A 95 30.09 -14.77 12.58
C LYS A 95 29.03 -14.14 11.67
N TRP A 96 28.25 -13.19 12.19
CA TRP A 96 27.20 -12.49 11.42
C TRP A 96 27.79 -11.57 10.36
N THR A 97 28.79 -10.78 10.72
CA THR A 97 29.50 -9.90 9.78
C THR A 97 30.13 -10.72 8.66
N GLN A 98 30.75 -11.85 8.98
CA GLN A 98 31.29 -12.77 7.99
C GLN A 98 30.18 -13.31 7.06
N MET A 99 29.06 -13.75 7.60
CA MET A 99 27.95 -14.27 6.80
C MET A 99 27.39 -13.21 5.83
N VAL A 100 27.21 -11.98 6.28
CA VAL A 100 26.68 -10.87 5.46
C VAL A 100 27.73 -10.41 4.44
N MET A 101 28.98 -10.21 4.87
CA MET A 101 30.04 -9.62 4.03
C MET A 101 30.69 -10.61 3.06
N HIS A 102 30.80 -11.90 3.42
CA HIS A 102 31.30 -12.95 2.52
C HIS A 102 30.26 -13.44 1.52
N SER A 103 29.01 -12.99 1.61
CA SER A 103 27.99 -13.35 0.63
C SER A 103 28.31 -12.76 -0.75
N GLY A 104 28.85 -13.60 -1.65
CA GLY A 104 28.97 -13.31 -3.08
C GLY A 104 29.92 -12.18 -3.50
N GLY A 105 30.84 -11.74 -2.64
CA GLY A 105 31.85 -10.71 -2.99
C GLY A 105 31.32 -9.27 -2.96
N LEU A 106 30.34 -8.97 -2.09
CA LEU A 106 29.73 -7.65 -1.91
C LEU A 106 30.76 -6.52 -1.81
N MET A 107 31.70 -6.64 -0.88
CA MET A 107 32.69 -5.59 -0.63
C MET A 107 33.64 -5.38 -1.80
N GLN A 108 34.00 -6.45 -2.52
CA GLN A 108 34.84 -6.34 -3.71
C GLN A 108 34.10 -5.64 -4.85
N ARG A 109 32.82 -5.93 -5.05
CA ARG A 109 31.97 -5.25 -6.03
C ARG A 109 31.71 -3.80 -5.67
N LEU A 110 31.47 -3.51 -4.39
CA LEU A 110 31.34 -2.15 -3.90
C LEU A 110 32.60 -1.35 -4.17
N ALA A 111 33.77 -1.88 -3.83
CA ALA A 111 35.04 -1.22 -4.10
C ALA A 111 35.27 -0.94 -5.61
N GLN A 112 34.90 -1.88 -6.47
CA GLN A 112 34.94 -1.67 -7.93
C GLN A 112 33.97 -0.57 -8.40
N LEU A 113 32.76 -0.52 -7.83
CA LEU A 113 31.77 0.50 -8.14
C LEU A 113 32.19 1.88 -7.63
N VAL A 114 32.79 1.96 -6.44
CA VAL A 114 33.35 3.21 -5.90
C VAL A 114 34.49 3.72 -6.78
N LYS A 115 35.40 2.85 -7.24
CA LYS A 115 36.46 3.27 -8.18
C LYS A 115 35.94 3.76 -9.54
N ARG A 116 34.80 3.25 -10.01
CA ARG A 116 34.23 3.60 -11.33
C ARG A 116 33.24 4.76 -11.29
N GLU A 117 32.45 4.85 -10.22
CA GLU A 117 31.27 5.72 -10.11
C GLU A 117 31.27 6.58 -8.82
N GLY A 118 32.31 6.48 -7.99
CA GLY A 118 32.42 7.17 -6.69
C GLY A 118 32.23 8.69 -6.77
N GLY A 119 32.84 9.36 -7.74
CA GLY A 119 32.69 10.81 -7.90
C GLY A 119 31.38 11.28 -8.54
N LYS A 120 30.49 10.35 -8.90
CA LYS A 120 29.17 10.66 -9.49
C LYS A 120 28.00 10.27 -8.59
N LYS A 121 28.22 9.36 -7.64
CA LYS A 121 27.15 8.70 -6.87
C LYS A 121 27.55 8.55 -5.42
N GLY A 122 26.59 8.77 -4.53
CA GLY A 122 26.80 8.59 -3.10
C GLY A 122 27.09 7.13 -2.73
N PHE A 123 27.80 6.94 -1.62
CA PHE A 123 28.13 5.61 -1.08
C PHE A 123 26.91 4.67 -1.00
N TRP A 124 25.77 5.16 -0.50
CA TRP A 124 24.54 4.37 -0.36
C TRP A 124 23.96 3.91 -1.70
N GLU A 125 24.04 4.73 -2.74
CA GLU A 125 23.58 4.35 -4.08
C GLU A 125 24.44 3.22 -4.65
N LEU A 126 25.76 3.32 -4.46
CA LEU A 126 26.71 2.30 -4.87
C LEU A 126 26.56 1.00 -4.06
N PHE A 127 26.25 1.10 -2.77
CA PHE A 127 25.98 -0.04 -1.90
C PHE A 127 24.75 -0.83 -2.33
N ILE A 128 23.62 -0.13 -2.57
CA ILE A 128 22.38 -0.77 -3.04
C ILE A 128 22.61 -1.43 -4.41
N LYS A 129 23.33 -0.75 -5.32
CA LYS A 129 23.69 -1.30 -6.63
C LYS A 129 24.57 -2.56 -6.51
N ALA A 130 25.54 -2.55 -5.59
CA ALA A 130 26.39 -3.72 -5.30
C ALA A 130 25.54 -4.91 -4.80
N GLN A 131 24.62 -4.68 -3.86
CA GLN A 131 23.76 -5.71 -3.30
C GLN A 131 22.81 -6.31 -4.35
N ALA A 132 22.15 -5.45 -5.15
CA ALA A 132 21.25 -5.89 -6.22
C ALA A 132 21.97 -6.75 -7.27
N SER A 133 23.21 -6.39 -7.61
CA SER A 133 24.03 -7.15 -8.56
C SER A 133 24.32 -8.59 -8.09
N ILE A 134 24.37 -8.81 -6.78
CA ILE A 134 24.66 -10.14 -6.18
C ILE A 134 23.38 -10.97 -6.12
N GLN A 135 22.26 -10.36 -5.72
CA GLN A 135 20.95 -11.03 -5.69
C GLN A 135 20.49 -11.48 -7.08
N GLY A 136 20.74 -10.68 -8.13
CA GLY A 136 20.35 -11.02 -9.50
C GLY A 136 21.03 -12.26 -10.08
N LYS A 137 22.21 -12.65 -9.55
CA LYS A 137 22.99 -13.78 -10.09
C LYS A 137 22.35 -15.16 -9.82
N HIS A 138 21.42 -15.24 -8.86
CA HIS A 138 20.78 -16.51 -8.46
C HIS A 138 19.34 -16.68 -8.99
N LYS A 139 18.74 -15.67 -9.61
CA LYS A 139 17.34 -15.71 -10.04
C LYS A 139 17.09 -16.44 -11.37
N GLY A 140 18.13 -16.95 -12.02
CA GLY A 140 18.06 -17.59 -13.35
C GLY A 140 18.51 -19.05 -13.41
N LYS A 141 18.87 -19.69 -12.29
CA LYS A 141 19.14 -21.15 -12.25
C LYS A 141 17.89 -21.90 -11.80
N GLY A 142 16.84 -21.84 -12.61
CA GLY A 142 15.78 -22.85 -12.59
C GLY A 142 16.26 -24.05 -13.39
N ARG A 143 16.24 -25.23 -12.78
CA ARG A 143 16.16 -26.51 -13.49
C ARG A 143 14.73 -26.70 -13.96
#